data_AF-A0A1H3JKE7-F1
#
_entry.id   AF-A0A1H3JKE7-F1
#
_cell.length_a   1.000
_cell.length_b   1.000
_cell.length_c   1.000
_cell.angle_alpha   90.00
_cell.angle_beta   90.00
_cell.angle_gamma   90.00
#
_symmetry.space_group_name_H-M   'P 1'
#
loop_
_entity.id
_entity.type
_entity.pdbx_description
1 polymer ?
#
loop_
_entity_poly.entity_id
_entity_poly.type
_entity_poly.pdbx_seq_one_letter_code
_entity_poly.pdbx_strand_id
1 'polypeptide(L)'
;MASSPPLPPDVQAALTQLLDAAATHVAEGEPERADELLDTVESVTANKVPTDAERERLLRGCETVRATLEVDDETAEGYLRAMRRRVDGE
;
A
#
# COMPACT_ATOMS: atom_id res chain seq x y z
N MET A 1 -2.86 -14.48 -21.25
CA MET A 1 -2.63 -13.44 -20.22
C MET A 1 -1.97 -14.14 -19.05
N ALA A 2 -0.71 -13.84 -18.75
CA ALA A 2 -0.03 -14.48 -17.62
C ALA A 2 -0.59 -13.84 -16.34
N SER A 3 -1.34 -14.63 -15.55
CA SER A 3 -1.62 -14.26 -14.17
C SER A 3 -0.28 -14.19 -13.46
N SER A 4 0.09 -13.03 -12.91
CA SER A 4 1.26 -12.93 -12.04
C SER A 4 1.11 -13.97 -10.92
N PRO A 5 2.19 -14.67 -10.52
CA PRO A 5 2.11 -15.52 -9.35
C PRO A 5 1.58 -14.71 -8.15
N PRO A 6 0.69 -15.29 -7.33
CA PRO A 6 0.19 -14.61 -6.14
C PRO A 6 1.35 -14.23 -5.21
N LEU A 7 1.17 -13.15 -4.46
CA LEU A 7 2.16 -12.72 -3.48
C LEU A 7 2.42 -13.83 -2.45
N PRO A 8 3.65 -13.94 -1.91
CA PRO A 8 3.89 -14.82 -0.77
C PRO A 8 2.95 -14.46 0.39
N PRO A 9 2.37 -15.44 1.11
CA PRO A 9 1.34 -15.19 2.12
C PRO A 9 1.82 -14.26 3.24
N ASP A 10 3.08 -14.38 3.67
CA ASP A 10 3.67 -13.48 4.68
C ASP A 10 3.77 -12.03 4.18
N VAL A 11 4.13 -11.86 2.90
CA VAL A 11 4.23 -10.53 2.26
C VAL A 11 2.86 -9.92 2.08
N GLN A 12 1.89 -10.74 1.66
CA GLN A 12 0.49 -10.35 1.54
C GLN A 12 -0.04 -9.87 2.89
N ALA A 13 0.09 -10.66 3.95
CA ALA A 13 -0.37 -10.32 5.29
C ALA A 13 0.28 -9.03 5.81
N ALA A 14 1.61 -8.91 5.65
CA ALA A 14 2.33 -7.71 6.07
C ALA A 14 1.87 -6.45 5.33
N LEU A 15 1.75 -6.51 4.00
CA LEU A 15 1.27 -5.39 3.19
C LEU A 15 -0.17 -5.03 3.51
N THR A 16 -1.06 -6.02 3.67
CA THR A 16 -2.46 -5.78 4.09
C THR A 16 -2.53 -5.07 5.43
N GLN A 17 -1.75 -5.52 6.42
CA GLN A 17 -1.71 -4.90 7.75
C GLN A 17 -1.18 -3.45 7.70
N LEU A 18 -0.09 -3.21 6.96
CA LEU A 18 0.50 -1.87 6.85
C LEU A 18 -0.44 -0.89 6.16
N LEU A 19 -1.10 -1.32 5.07
CA LEU A 19 -2.05 -0.49 4.33
C LEU A 19 -3.31 -0.19 5.14
N ASP A 20 -3.77 -1.15 5.95
CA ASP A 20 -4.88 -0.96 6.88
C ASP A 20 -4.54 0.06 7.96
N ALA A 21 -3.38 -0.10 8.62
CA ALA A 21 -2.92 0.83 9.64
C ALA A 21 -2.70 2.25 9.08
N ALA A 22 -2.13 2.37 7.87
CA ALA A 22 -1.98 3.66 7.21
C ALA A 22 -3.34 4.31 6.98
N ALA A 23 -4.34 3.58 6.48
CA ALA A 23 -5.69 4.12 6.29
C ALA A 23 -6.31 4.57 7.62
N THR A 24 -6.10 3.83 8.70
CA THR A 24 -6.55 4.23 10.05
C THR A 24 -5.89 5.52 10.50
N HIS A 25 -4.57 5.67 10.35
CA HIS A 25 -3.90 6.92 10.74
C HIS A 25 -4.38 8.12 9.94
N VAL A 26 -4.63 7.97 8.64
CA VAL A 26 -5.24 9.05 7.84
C VAL A 26 -6.63 9.41 8.39
N ALA A 27 -7.46 8.41 8.71
CA ALA A 27 -8.79 8.62 9.29
C ALA A 27 -8.76 9.34 10.65
N GLU A 28 -7.71 9.10 11.45
CA GLU A 28 -7.51 9.71 12.76
C GLU A 28 -6.84 11.09 12.70
N GLY A 29 -6.52 11.59 11.49
CA GLY A 29 -5.86 12.89 11.30
C GLY A 29 -4.37 12.84 11.60
N GLU A 30 -3.73 11.69 11.42
CA GLU A 30 -2.30 11.45 11.62
C GLU A 30 -1.59 11.09 10.28
N PRO A 31 -1.65 11.95 9.23
CA PRO A 31 -1.10 11.63 7.92
C PRO A 31 0.42 11.42 7.93
N GLU A 32 1.14 12.03 8.88
CA GLU A 32 2.58 11.79 9.09
C GLU A 32 2.89 10.33 9.44
N ARG A 33 2.05 9.68 10.26
CA ARG A 33 2.22 8.26 10.58
C ARG A 33 1.86 7.36 9.41
N ALA A 34 0.89 7.77 8.60
CA ALA A 34 0.57 7.06 7.37
C ALA A 34 1.74 7.12 6.38
N ASP A 35 2.47 8.24 6.30
CA ASP A 35 3.68 8.37 5.48
C ASP A 35 4.82 7.46 5.96
N GLU A 36 5.06 7.37 7.27
CA GLU A 36 6.04 6.44 7.87
C GLU A 36 5.71 4.98 7.54
N LEU A 37 4.43 4.61 7.57
CA LEU A 37 3.98 3.28 7.19
C LEU A 37 4.16 3.04 5.68
N LEU A 38 3.95 4.05 4.83
CA LEU A 38 4.18 3.95 3.40
C LEU A 38 5.66 3.68 3.07
N ASP A 39 6.61 4.25 3.81
CA ASP A 39 8.04 3.91 3.66
C ASP A 39 8.30 2.42 3.93
N THR A 40 7.66 1.88 4.96
CA THR A 40 7.73 0.45 5.27
C THR A 40 7.09 -0.39 4.16
N VAL A 41 5.93 0.01 3.63
CA VAL A 41 5.26 -0.67 2.51
C VAL A 41 6.17 -0.70 1.29
N GLU A 42 6.82 0.40 0.94
CA GLU A 42 7.76 0.46 -0.18
C GLU A 42 8.97 -0.41 0.03
N SER A 43 9.55 -0.41 1.23
CA SER A 43 10.69 -1.25 1.58
C SER A 43 10.34 -2.74 1.46
N VAL A 44 9.20 -3.17 2.02
CA VAL A 44 8.71 -4.54 1.87
C VAL A 44 8.46 -4.87 0.40
N THR A 45 7.82 -3.96 -0.33
CA THR A 45 7.52 -4.12 -1.76
C THR A 45 8.79 -4.30 -2.59
N ALA A 46 9.79 -3.44 -2.37
CA ALA A 46 11.05 -3.47 -3.11
C ALA A 46 11.86 -4.75 -2.86
N ASN A 47 11.83 -5.26 -1.62
CA ASN A 47 12.66 -6.38 -1.18
C ASN A 47 11.99 -7.75 -1.28
N LYS A 48 10.66 -7.82 -1.15
CA LYS A 48 9.93 -9.08 -0.93
C LYS A 48 8.93 -9.44 -2.03
N VAL A 49 8.58 -8.50 -2.92
CA VAL A 49 7.68 -8.78 -4.04
C VAL A 49 8.47 -9.33 -5.23
N PRO A 50 8.19 -10.56 -5.69
CA PRO A 50 9.03 -11.23 -6.69
C PRO A 50 8.75 -10.76 -8.13
N THR A 51 7.54 -10.30 -8.43
CA THR A 51 7.16 -9.89 -9.79
C THR A 51 7.40 -8.41 -10.00
N ASP A 52 8.22 -8.05 -10.99
CA ASP A 52 8.51 -6.64 -11.34
C ASP A 52 7.24 -5.82 -11.60
N ALA A 53 6.25 -6.39 -12.28
CA ALA A 53 4.99 -5.71 -12.58
C ALA A 53 4.16 -5.39 -11.32
N GLU A 54 4.09 -6.32 -10.36
CA GLU A 54 3.35 -6.08 -9.12
C GLU A 54 4.12 -5.14 -8.19
N ARG A 55 5.45 -5.29 -8.14
CA ARG A 55 6.34 -4.40 -7.40
C ARG A 55 6.20 -2.96 -7.89
N GLU A 56 6.35 -2.73 -9.19
CA GLU A 56 6.23 -1.38 -9.78
C GLU A 56 4.84 -0.79 -9.54
N ARG A 57 3.80 -1.63 -9.62
CA ARG A 57 2.42 -1.19 -9.38
C ARG A 57 2.18 -0.76 -7.94
N LEU A 58 2.65 -1.52 -6.96
CA LEU A 58 2.54 -1.19 -5.55
C LEU A 58 3.33 0.09 -5.20
N LEU A 59 4.56 0.22 -5.71
CA LEU A 59 5.37 1.43 -5.53
C LEU A 59 4.69 2.67 -6.12
N ARG A 60 4.13 2.57 -7.33
CA ARG A 60 3.34 3.67 -7.91
C ARG A 60 2.10 4.01 -7.09
N GLY A 61 1.48 3.01 -6.47
CA GLY A 61 0.38 3.22 -5.52
C GLY A 61 0.81 4.05 -4.31
N CYS A 62 1.95 3.70 -3.70
CA CYS A 62 2.52 4.45 -2.58
C CYS A 62 2.82 5.91 -2.94
N GLU A 63 3.45 6.15 -4.09
CA GLU A 63 3.70 7.51 -4.61
C GLU A 63 2.40 8.30 -4.80
N THR A 64 1.37 7.66 -5.37
CA THR A 64 0.06 8.28 -5.58
C THR A 64 -0.59 8.66 -4.25
N VAL A 65 -0.54 7.78 -3.24
CA VAL A 65 -1.10 8.06 -1.91
C VAL A 65 -0.37 9.25 -1.29
N ARG A 66 0.97 9.30 -1.33
CA ARG A 66 1.73 10.44 -0.78
C ARG A 66 1.36 11.77 -1.42
N ALA A 67 1.31 11.80 -2.75
CA ALA A 67 0.89 13.01 -3.46
C ALA A 67 -0.55 13.42 -3.09
N THR A 68 -1.40 12.44 -2.74
CA THR A 68 -2.79 12.70 -2.33
C THR A 68 -2.85 13.18 -0.88
N LEU A 69 -2.01 12.68 0.03
CA LEU A 69 -1.93 13.14 1.43
C LEU A 69 -1.61 14.64 1.53
N GLU A 70 -0.89 15.21 0.55
CA GLU A 70 -0.61 16.65 0.51
C GLU A 70 -1.84 17.50 0.14
N VAL A 71 -2.90 16.88 -0.38
CA VAL A 71 -4.06 17.57 -0.97
C VAL A 71 -5.36 17.24 -0.26
N ASP A 72 -5.63 15.96 -0.01
CA ASP A 72 -6.90 15.45 0.53
C ASP A 72 -6.75 14.10 1.24
N ASP A 73 -6.90 14.12 2.56
CA ASP A 73 -6.77 12.94 3.42
C ASP A 73 -7.85 11.88 3.11
N GLU A 74 -9.09 12.27 2.84
CA GLU A 74 -10.20 11.34 2.57
C GLU A 74 -9.93 10.52 1.29
N THR A 75 -9.44 11.16 0.23
CA THR A 75 -9.05 10.50 -1.01
C THR A 75 -7.84 9.60 -0.79
N ALA A 76 -6.85 10.02 0.01
CA ALA A 76 -5.69 9.20 0.35
C ALA A 76 -6.09 7.92 1.10
N GLU A 77 -6.99 8.04 2.08
CA GLU A 77 -7.58 6.90 2.80
C GLU A 77 -8.28 5.94 1.82
N GLY A 78 -9.04 6.49 0.87
CA GLY A 78 -9.70 5.72 -0.18
C GLY A 78 -8.71 4.91 -1.04
N TYR A 79 -7.59 5.51 -1.42
CA TYR A 79 -6.52 4.83 -2.15
C TYR A 79 -5.87 3.71 -1.32
N LEU A 80 -5.56 3.96 -0.05
CA LEU A 80 -4.97 2.96 0.85
C LEU A 80 -5.88 1.73 0.99
N ARG A 81 -7.18 1.92 1.18
CA ARG A 81 -8.16 0.83 1.22
C ARG A 81 -8.28 0.09 -0.11
N ALA A 82 -8.19 0.79 -1.24
CA ALA A 82 -8.19 0.17 -2.55
C ALA A 82 -6.94 -0.69 -2.78
N MET A 83 -5.76 -0.20 -2.36
CA MET A 83 -4.51 -0.97 -2.40
C MET A 83 -4.59 -2.21 -1.50
N ARG A 84 -5.11 -2.07 -0.27
CA ARG A 84 -5.30 -3.17 0.68
C ARG A 84 -6.14 -4.30 0.07
N ARG A 85 -7.31 -3.99 -0.47
CA ARG A 85 -8.21 -4.98 -1.12
C ARG A 85 -7.53 -5.72 -2.27
N ARG A 86 -6.69 -5.00 -3.03
CA ARG A 86 -5.96 -5.59 -4.14
C ARG A 86 -4.91 -6.60 -3.67
N VAL A 87 -4.20 -6.27 -2.60
CA VAL A 87 -3.19 -7.15 -1.99
C VAL A 87 -3.86 -8.38 -1.36
N ASP A 88 -4.96 -8.17 -0.63
CA ASP A 88 -5.74 -9.23 0.00
C ASP A 88 -6.31 -10.23 -1.03
N GLY A 89 -6.58 -9.76 -2.25
CA GLY A 89 -6.87 -10.63 -3.39
C GLY A 89 -8.31 -11.12 -3.43
N GLU A 90 -9.28 -10.29 -3.03
CA GLU A 90 -10.71 -10.56 -3.20
C GLU A 90 -11.08 -11.01 -4.64
#